data_AF-A0A0E3LDJ9-F1
#
_entry.id   AF-A0A0E3LDJ9-F1
#
_cell.length_a   1.000
_cell.length_b   1.000
_cell.length_c   1.000
_cell.angle_alpha   90.00
_cell.angle_beta   90.00
_cell.angle_gamma   90.00
#
_symmetry.space_group_name_H-M   'P 1'
#
loop_
_entity.id
_entity.type
_entity.pdbx_description
1 polymer ?
#
loop_
_entity_poly.entity_id
_entity_poly.type
_entity_poly.pdbx_seq_one_letter_code
_entity_poly.pdbx_strand_id
1 'polypeptide(L)'
;MACKKYSEEIEKQMKAFYDSLNEKDRRRYAAIESMKLGHGGQKYISDVLGCHFQTVMAGINELTNGTETPECRIRKPGGGKKKMYPLQI
;
A
#
# COMPACT_ATOMS: atom_id res chain seq x y z
N MET A 1 22.84 -15.90 -4.49
CA MET A 1 21.58 -16.13 -5.24
C MET A 1 21.04 -14.79 -5.69
N ALA A 2 20.73 -14.65 -6.98
CA ALA A 2 20.40 -13.36 -7.59
C ALA A 2 18.89 -13.13 -7.64
N CYS A 3 18.43 -11.99 -7.12
CA CYS A 3 17.10 -11.46 -7.38
C CYS A 3 16.98 -11.16 -8.88
N LYS A 4 15.97 -11.70 -9.55
CA LYS A 4 15.74 -11.51 -10.98
C LYS A 4 15.16 -10.11 -11.19
N LYS A 5 15.99 -9.15 -11.61
CA LYS A 5 15.55 -7.77 -11.84
C LYS A 5 14.61 -7.68 -13.06
N TYR A 6 13.69 -6.73 -13.02
CA TYR A 6 12.88 -6.36 -14.17
C TYR A 6 13.71 -5.57 -15.19
N SER A 7 13.21 -5.46 -16.42
CA SER A 7 13.80 -4.54 -17.40
C SER A 7 13.47 -3.09 -17.02
N GLU A 8 14.30 -2.15 -17.46
CA GLU A 8 14.12 -0.71 -17.17
C GLU A 8 12.74 -0.19 -17.64
N GLU A 9 12.21 -0.74 -18.72
CA GLU A 9 10.88 -0.35 -19.23
C GLU A 9 9.77 -0.79 -18.28
N ILE A 10 9.87 -2.00 -17.72
CA ILE A 10 8.94 -2.48 -16.70
C ILE A 10 9.08 -1.65 -15.43
N GLU A 11 10.31 -1.35 -14.99
CA GLU A 11 10.55 -0.51 -13.81
C GLU A 11 9.87 0.86 -13.93
N LYS A 12 9.94 1.49 -15.11
CA LYS A 12 9.25 2.76 -15.40
C LYS A 12 7.73 2.62 -15.34
N GLN A 13 7.17 1.56 -15.92
CA GLN A 13 5.73 1.32 -15.87
C GLN A 13 5.24 1.04 -14.44
N MET A 14 6.00 0.24 -13.68
CA MET A 14 5.73 -0.04 -12.27
C MET A 14 5.72 1.24 -11.44
N LYS A 15 6.72 2.10 -11.63
CA LYS A 15 6.80 3.39 -10.92
C LYS A 15 5.65 4.32 -11.28
N ALA A 16 5.33 4.46 -12.58
CA ALA A 16 4.20 5.28 -13.02
C ALA A 16 2.85 4.79 -12.44
N PHE A 17 2.66 3.47 -12.40
CA PHE A 17 1.48 2.88 -11.76
C PHE A 17 1.48 3.15 -10.25
N TYR A 18 2.59 2.92 -9.56
CA TYR A 18 2.74 3.18 -8.13
C TYR A 18 2.42 4.64 -7.76
N ASP A 19 2.89 5.59 -8.55
CA ASP A 19 2.64 7.01 -8.33
C ASP A 19 1.15 7.37 -8.48
N SER A 20 0.38 6.61 -9.26
CA SER A 20 -1.07 6.79 -9.39
C SER A 20 -1.90 6.22 -8.23
N LEU A 21 -1.32 5.32 -7.43
CA LEU A 21 -2.00 4.65 -6.32
C LEU A 21 -2.10 5.54 -5.08
N ASN A 22 -3.09 5.26 -4.23
CA ASN A 22 -3.15 5.82 -2.88
C ASN A 22 -2.14 5.13 -1.94
N GLU A 23 -1.88 5.71 -0.78
CA GLU A 23 -0.88 5.20 0.18
C GLU A 23 -1.11 3.74 0.62
N LYS A 24 -2.37 3.31 0.76
CA LYS A 24 -2.72 1.94 1.14
C LYS A 24 -2.36 0.97 0.01
N ASP A 25 -2.76 1.29 -1.21
CA ASP A 25 -2.54 0.44 -2.38
C ASP A 25 -1.05 0.43 -2.77
N ARG A 26 -0.34 1.55 -2.59
CA ARG A 26 1.11 1.63 -2.74
C ARG A 26 1.83 0.62 -1.84
N ARG A 27 1.52 0.61 -0.54
CA ARG A 27 2.14 -0.32 0.41
C ARG A 27 1.89 -1.78 0.03
N ARG A 28 0.65 -2.12 -0.31
CA ARG A 28 0.26 -3.48 -0.74
C ARG A 28 0.95 -3.89 -2.04
N TYR A 29 0.98 -2.99 -3.03
CA TYR A 29 1.63 -3.25 -4.32
C TYR A 29 3.13 -3.50 -4.17
N ALA A 30 3.84 -2.64 -3.44
CA ALA A 30 5.27 -2.79 -3.18
C ALA A 30 5.58 -4.11 -2.44
N ALA A 31 4.71 -4.50 -1.51
CA ALA A 31 4.82 -5.78 -0.81
C ALA A 31 4.68 -6.98 -1.76
N ILE A 32 3.64 -7.02 -2.59
CA ILE A 32 3.42 -8.12 -3.55
C ILE A 32 4.61 -8.29 -4.48
N GLU A 33 5.08 -7.21 -5.10
CA GLU A 33 6.21 -7.28 -6.03
C GLU A 33 7.51 -7.70 -5.32
N SER A 34 7.72 -7.23 -4.08
CA SER A 34 8.88 -7.65 -3.29
C SER A 34 8.86 -9.14 -2.94
N MET A 35 7.69 -9.68 -2.60
CA MET A 35 7.51 -11.10 -2.26
C MET A 35 7.71 -11.99 -3.48
N LYS A 36 7.27 -11.54 -4.66
CA LYS A 36 7.45 -12.24 -5.95
C LYS A 36 8.92 -12.42 -6.32
N LEU A 37 9.77 -11.49 -5.91
CA LEU A 37 11.21 -11.51 -6.19
C LEU A 37 12.04 -12.27 -5.14
N GLY A 38 11.46 -12.54 -3.96
CA GLY A 38 12.12 -13.29 -2.89
C GLY A 38 13.24 -12.50 -2.19
N HIS A 39 14.35 -13.18 -1.86
CA HIS A 39 15.46 -12.58 -1.12
C HIS A 39 16.09 -11.40 -1.87
N GLY A 40 16.10 -10.23 -1.25
CA GLY A 40 16.60 -8.98 -1.83
C GLY A 40 15.57 -8.19 -2.63
N GLY A 41 14.38 -8.77 -2.89
CA GLY A 41 13.29 -8.11 -3.59
C GLY A 41 12.80 -6.84 -2.90
N GLN A 42 12.79 -6.81 -1.57
CA GLN A 42 12.37 -5.62 -0.80
C GLN A 42 13.23 -4.39 -1.07
N LYS A 43 14.56 -4.54 -1.03
CA LYS A 43 15.50 -3.44 -1.30
C LYS A 43 15.42 -3.01 -2.77
N TYR A 44 15.34 -3.99 -3.67
CA TYR A 44 15.23 -3.68 -5.09
C TYR A 44 13.94 -2.91 -5.42
N ILE A 45 12.79 -3.36 -4.89
CA ILE A 45 11.50 -2.69 -5.11
C ILE A 45 11.46 -1.32 -4.41
N SER A 46 12.07 -1.16 -3.23
CA SER A 46 12.17 0.16 -2.60
C SER A 46 12.95 1.14 -3.48
N ASP A 47 14.03 0.68 -4.10
CA ASP A 47 14.86 1.51 -4.99
C ASP A 47 14.11 1.87 -6.28
N VAL A 48 13.41 0.90 -6.90
CA VAL A 48 12.62 1.11 -8.14
C VAL A 48 11.44 2.06 -7.91
N LEU A 49 10.67 1.83 -6.85
CA LEU A 49 9.46 2.62 -6.54
C LEU A 49 9.79 3.93 -5.82
N GLY A 50 11.03 4.11 -5.34
CA GLY A 50 11.43 5.30 -4.57
C GLY A 50 10.71 5.41 -3.23
N CYS A 51 10.37 4.28 -2.61
CA CYS A 51 9.66 4.24 -1.33
C CYS A 51 10.56 3.77 -0.20
N HIS A 52 10.20 4.07 1.05
CA HIS A 52 11.01 3.63 2.20
C HIS A 52 10.86 2.12 2.41
N PHE A 53 11.91 1.43 2.85
CA PHE A 53 11.87 -0.01 3.13
C PHE A 53 10.75 -0.40 4.11
N GLN A 54 10.45 0.47 5.08
CA GLN A 54 9.34 0.28 6.02
C GLN A 54 7.97 0.24 5.33
N THR A 55 7.78 0.96 4.22
CA THR A 55 6.54 0.95 3.42
C THR A 55 6.29 -0.45 2.85
N VAL A 56 7.35 -1.11 2.38
CA VAL A 56 7.31 -2.50 1.88
C VAL A 56 7.01 -3.47 3.02
N MET A 57 7.72 -3.36 4.15
CA MET A 57 7.49 -4.20 5.32
C MET A 57 6.07 -4.08 5.86
N ALA A 58 5.55 -2.86 5.98
CA ALA A 58 4.18 -2.61 6.43
C ALA A 58 3.18 -3.28 5.49
N GLY A 59 3.36 -3.16 4.18
CA GLY A 59 2.51 -3.87 3.21
C GLY A 59 2.57 -5.40 3.34
N ILE A 60 3.75 -5.98 3.57
CA ILE A 60 3.89 -7.44 3.79
C ILE A 60 3.14 -7.87 5.04
N ASN A 61 3.29 -7.10 6.13
CA ASN A 61 2.59 -7.35 7.38
C ASN A 61 1.07 -7.29 7.20
N GLU A 62 0.58 -6.28 6.47
CA GLU A 62 -0.86 -6.15 6.16
C GLU A 62 -1.40 -7.29 5.29
N LEU A 63 -0.61 -7.80 4.35
CA LEU A 63 -1.01 -8.94 3.51
C LEU A 63 -0.99 -10.27 4.26
N THR A 64 -0.07 -10.42 5.22
CA THR A 64 0.12 -11.68 5.96
C THR A 64 -0.80 -11.77 7.17
N ASN A 65 -0.95 -10.68 7.91
CA ASN A 65 -1.66 -10.62 9.18
C ASN A 65 -3.02 -9.89 9.07
N GLY A 66 -3.36 -9.39 7.87
CA GLY A 66 -4.55 -8.58 7.64
C GLY A 66 -4.36 -7.11 8.02
N THR A 67 -5.33 -6.27 7.66
CA THR A 67 -5.33 -4.85 8.02
C THR A 67 -6.24 -4.58 9.21
N GLU A 68 -5.78 -3.80 10.18
CA GLU A 68 -6.64 -3.30 11.28
C GLU A 68 -7.74 -2.34 10.76
N THR A 69 -7.51 -1.71 9.60
CA THR A 69 -8.50 -0.83 8.97
C THR A 69 -9.48 -1.60 8.09
N PRO A 70 -10.81 -1.40 8.24
CA PRO A 70 -11.81 -2.10 7.44
C PRO A 70 -11.67 -1.80 5.95
N GLU A 71 -11.80 -2.85 5.15
CA GLU A 71 -11.52 -2.87 3.71
C GLU A 71 -12.41 -1.90 2.91
N CYS A 72 -13.65 -1.71 3.35
CA CYS A 72 -14.69 -0.95 2.64
C CYS A 72 -14.66 0.57 2.90
N ARG A 73 -13.71 1.09 3.70
CA ARG A 73 -13.76 2.49 4.13
C ARG A 73 -12.41 3.20 4.03
N ILE A 74 -12.19 3.85 2.88
CA ILE A 74 -11.02 4.71 2.63
C ILE A 74 -11.03 5.95 3.55
N ARG A 75 -12.22 6.44 3.95
CA ARG A 75 -12.40 7.70 4.70
C ARG A 75 -13.17 7.45 6.00
N LYS A 76 -12.65 7.90 7.16
CA LYS A 76 -13.40 7.90 8.44
C LYS A 76 -14.76 8.62 8.30
N PRO A 77 -15.78 8.30 9.11
CA PRO A 77 -17.02 9.08 9.10
C PRO A 77 -16.70 10.53 9.43
N GLY A 78 -17.19 11.44 8.60
CA GLY A 78 -17.14 12.86 8.93
C GLY A 78 -17.89 13.09 10.23
N GLY A 79 -17.38 13.98 11.08
CA GLY A 79 -18.03 14.42 12.32
C GLY A 79 -19.25 15.31 12.05
N GLY A 80 -20.18 14.85 11.22
CA GLY A 80 -21.42 15.56 10.91
C GLY A 80 -22.15 15.94 12.20
N LYS A 81 -22.80 17.11 12.19
CA LYS A 81 -23.54 17.62 13.35
C LYS A 81 -24.54 16.58 13.84
N LYS A 82 -24.53 16.27 15.14
CA LYS A 82 -25.53 15.41 15.79
C LYS A 82 -26.92 15.99 15.50
N LYS A 83 -27.85 15.14 15.02
CA LYS A 83 -29.24 15.56 14.85
C LYS A 83 -29.84 15.81 16.24
N MET A 84 -30.36 17.02 16.44
CA MET A 84 -31.23 17.33 17.57
C MET A 84 -32.59 16.72 17.26
N TYR A 85 -32.98 15.68 18.01
CA TYR A 85 -34.37 15.23 17.99
C TYR A 85 -35.19 16.29 18.74
N PRO A 86 -36.25 16.87 18.16
CA PRO A 86 -37.14 17.74 18.92
C PRO A 86 -37.82 16.89 20.01
N LEU A 87 -37.78 17.36 21.25
CA LEU A 87 -38.58 16.84 22.35
C LEU A 87 -40.06 16.89 21.92
N GLN A 88 -40.71 15.73 21.84
CA GLN A 88 -42.18 15.69 21.82
C GLN A 88 -42.66 16.15 23.20
N ILE A 89 -43.37 17.28 23.21
CA ILE A 89 -44.22 17.74 24.31
C ILE A 89 -45.54 17.00 24.20
#